data_AF-A0A496SX46-F1
#
_entry.id   AF-A0A496SX46-F1
#
_cell.length_a   1.000
_cell.length_b   1.000
_cell.length_c   1.000
_cell.angle_alpha   90.00
_cell.angle_beta   90.00
_cell.angle_gamma   90.00
#
_symmetry.space_group_name_H-M   'P 1'
#
loop_
_entity.id
_entity.type
_entity.pdbx_description
1 polymer ?
#
loop_
_entity_poly.entity_id
_entity_poly.type
_entity_poly.pdbx_seq_one_letter_code
_entity_poly.pdbx_strand_id
1 'polypeptide(L)'
;TRKEIELLTGEHYKTGCRTLLEYGPQIVACKLAQQGSYVVSWEQEIQTSAEQTEVVDKTGAWDVFNAGFLAGLLLEKPLELCALLANKAAALSLTAPGREKYPDRDFLARVL
;
A
#
# COMPACT_ATOMS: atom_id res chain seq x y z
N THR A 1 4.05 -0.17 -8.21
CA THR A 1 4.94 -1.20 -7.60
C THR A 1 6.38 -0.85 -7.92
N ARG A 2 7.39 -1.48 -7.28
CA ARG A 2 8.81 -1.24 -7.61
C ARG A 2 9.07 -1.25 -9.11
N LYS A 3 8.71 -2.37 -9.77
CA LYS A 3 8.94 -2.59 -11.20
C LYS A 3 8.27 -1.52 -12.07
N GLU A 4 7.03 -1.14 -11.76
CA GLU A 4 6.31 -0.13 -12.53
C GLU A 4 6.96 1.25 -12.39
N ILE A 5 7.43 1.62 -11.20
CA ILE A 5 8.08 2.91 -10.98
C ILE A 5 9.42 2.94 -11.72
N GLU A 6 10.24 1.91 -11.56
CA GLU A 6 11.53 1.80 -12.25
C GLU A 6 11.37 1.82 -13.77
N LEU A 7 10.31 1.21 -14.31
CA LEU A 7 10.00 1.24 -15.74
C LEU A 7 9.52 2.62 -16.22
N LEU A 8 8.69 3.30 -15.44
CA LEU A 8 8.11 4.60 -15.82
C LEU A 8 9.12 5.74 -15.73
N THR A 9 10.02 5.71 -14.75
CA THR A 9 10.96 6.81 -14.49
C THR A 9 12.38 6.51 -14.97
N GLY A 10 12.75 5.23 -15.15
CA GLY A 10 14.13 4.83 -15.43
C GLY A 10 15.06 4.91 -14.22
N GLU A 11 14.52 5.11 -13.01
CA GLU A 11 15.28 5.32 -11.78
C GLU A 11 14.96 4.27 -10.72
N HIS A 12 15.85 4.09 -9.73
CA HIS A 12 15.53 3.28 -8.55
C HIS A 12 14.24 3.75 -7.88
N TYR A 13 13.39 2.81 -7.42
CA TYR A 13 12.01 3.12 -7.02
C TYR A 13 11.85 4.29 -6.04
N LYS A 14 12.77 4.49 -5.09
CA LYS A 14 12.70 5.64 -4.16
C LYS A 14 12.84 6.98 -4.86
N THR A 15 13.85 7.10 -5.73
CA THR A 15 14.06 8.30 -6.55
C THR A 15 12.91 8.47 -7.52
N GLY A 16 12.50 7.39 -8.19
CA GLY A 16 11.36 7.43 -9.11
C GLY A 16 10.04 7.85 -8.45
N CYS A 17 9.78 7.46 -7.20
CA CYS A 17 8.62 7.95 -6.46
C CYS A 17 8.67 9.47 -6.24
N ARG A 18 9.86 10.02 -5.95
CA ARG A 18 10.03 11.47 -5.80
C ARG A 18 9.84 12.19 -7.13
N THR A 19 10.42 11.66 -8.21
CA THR A 19 10.22 12.16 -9.58
C THR A 19 8.74 12.17 -9.95
N LEU A 20 7.97 11.15 -9.57
CA LEU A 20 6.52 11.12 -9.84
C LEU A 20 5.72 12.20 -9.11
N LEU A 21 6.18 12.72 -7.96
CA LEU A 21 5.51 13.85 -7.28
C LEU A 21 5.56 15.13 -8.11
N GLU A 22 6.60 15.32 -8.92
CA GLU A 22 6.78 16.51 -9.77
C GLU A 22 5.72 16.58 -10.89
N TYR A 23 5.05 15.47 -11.20
CA TYR A 23 3.98 15.40 -12.20
C TYR A 23 2.59 15.77 -11.65
N GLY A 24 2.49 16.17 -10.37
CA GLY A 24 1.24 16.66 -9.76
C GLY A 24 0.64 15.83 -8.61
N PRO A 25 0.87 14.50 -8.47
CA PRO A 25 0.43 13.77 -7.29
C PRO A 25 0.99 14.38 -5.99
N GLN A 26 0.15 14.50 -4.97
CA GLN A 26 0.59 14.93 -3.63
C GLN A 26 1.24 13.79 -2.83
N ILE A 27 0.87 12.54 -3.15
CA ILE A 27 1.31 11.33 -2.48
C ILE A 27 1.57 10.27 -3.54
N VAL A 28 2.69 9.56 -3.43
CA VAL A 28 3.01 8.37 -4.24
C VAL A 28 3.21 7.19 -3.31
N ALA A 29 2.43 6.13 -3.51
CA ALA A 29 2.51 4.88 -2.74
C ALA A 29 3.05 3.73 -3.60
N CYS A 30 4.27 3.30 -3.31
CA CYS A 30 4.95 2.18 -3.96
C CYS A 30 4.81 0.89 -3.15
N LYS A 31 4.09 -0.08 -3.73
CA LYS A 31 3.97 -1.45 -3.24
C LYS A 31 5.28 -2.24 -3.46
N LEU A 32 5.78 -2.89 -2.40
CA LEU A 32 7.07 -3.60 -2.35
C LEU A 32 6.95 -5.08 -1.93
N ALA A 33 5.78 -5.71 -2.14
CA ALA A 33 5.56 -7.12 -1.81
C ALA A 33 5.91 -7.42 -0.34
N GLN A 34 6.73 -8.43 -0.06
CA GLN A 34 7.13 -8.83 1.29
C GLN A 34 7.92 -7.75 2.05
N GLN A 35 8.40 -6.71 1.34
CA GLN A 35 9.08 -5.55 1.96
C GLN A 35 8.09 -4.46 2.39
N GLY A 36 6.78 -4.67 2.19
CA GLY A 36 5.71 -3.76 2.58
C GLY A 36 5.46 -2.68 1.53
N SER A 37 5.53 -1.43 1.95
CA SER A 37 5.31 -0.30 1.06
C SER A 37 6.19 0.89 1.40
N TYR A 38 6.41 1.70 0.37
CA TYR A 38 7.12 2.96 0.44
C TYR A 38 6.19 4.07 0.01
N VAL A 39 5.91 5.03 0.88
CA VAL A 39 4.99 6.14 0.63
C VAL A 39 5.77 7.44 0.76
N VAL A 40 5.63 8.32 -0.22
CA VAL A 40 6.30 9.62 -0.23
C VAL A 40 5.32 10.73 -0.57
N SER A 41 5.54 11.87 0.07
CA SER A 41 4.91 13.16 -0.21
C SER A 41 6.00 14.24 -0.22
N TRP A 42 5.62 15.50 -0.44
CA TRP A 42 6.54 16.63 -0.32
C TRP A 42 7.10 16.84 1.10
N GLU A 43 6.37 16.38 2.12
CA GLU A 43 6.68 16.66 3.53
C GLU A 43 7.39 15.50 4.23
N GLN A 44 7.11 14.26 3.80
CA GLN A 44 7.56 13.06 4.50
C GLN A 44 7.74 11.85 3.59
N GLU A 45 8.59 10.94 4.06
CA GLU A 45 8.93 9.67 3.44
C GLU A 45 8.73 8.56 4.47
N ILE A 46 7.96 7.54 4.12
CA ILE A 46 7.51 6.48 5.02
C ILE A 46 7.83 5.14 4.39
N GLN A 47 8.60 4.32 5.09
CA GLN A 47 8.80 2.91 4.77
C GLN A 47 8.08 2.06 5.79
N THR A 48 7.16 1.21 5.35
CA THR A 48 6.46 0.24 6.20
C THR A 48 6.78 -1.18 5.78
N SER A 49 6.80 -2.10 6.74
CA SER A 49 6.97 -3.53 6.48
C SER A 49 5.63 -4.20 6.18
N ALA A 50 5.65 -5.26 5.36
CA ALA A 50 4.49 -6.11 5.16
C ALA A 50 4.28 -6.98 6.40
N GLU A 51 3.02 -7.28 6.69
CA GLU A 51 2.69 -8.33 7.66
C GLU A 51 2.95 -9.70 7.02
N GLN A 52 3.69 -10.56 7.72
CA GLN A 52 3.93 -11.92 7.28
C GLN A 52 2.64 -12.72 7.42
N THR A 53 2.21 -13.36 6.35
CA THR A 53 0.97 -14.14 6.31
C THR A 53 1.11 -15.32 5.36
N GLU A 54 0.27 -16.33 5.54
CA GLU A 54 0.16 -17.43 4.58
C GLU A 54 -0.47 -16.93 3.28
N VAL A 55 0.16 -17.27 2.15
CA VAL A 55 -0.30 -16.85 0.82
C VAL A 55 -1.04 -18.00 0.16
N VAL A 56 -2.38 -17.89 0.16
CA VAL A 56 -3.30 -18.81 -0.52
C VAL A 56 -3.57 -18.34 -1.95
N ASP A 57 -3.90 -17.06 -2.12
CA ASP A 57 -4.18 -16.44 -3.43
C ASP A 57 -3.62 -15.01 -3.47
N LYS A 58 -3.00 -14.61 -4.57
CA LYS A 58 -2.44 -13.26 -4.76
C LYS A 58 -3.40 -12.32 -5.49
N THR A 59 -4.51 -12.84 -5.99
CA THR A 59 -5.44 -12.13 -6.88
C THR A 59 -6.04 -10.92 -6.19
N GLY A 60 -5.83 -9.73 -6.76
CA GLY A 60 -6.41 -8.48 -6.28
C GLY A 60 -5.78 -7.91 -5.01
N ALA A 61 -4.72 -8.51 -4.45
CA ALA A 61 -4.09 -8.00 -3.22
C ALA A 61 -3.62 -6.54 -3.35
N TRP A 62 -3.21 -6.11 -4.55
CA TRP A 62 -2.86 -4.72 -4.82
C TRP A 62 -4.04 -3.77 -4.95
N ASP A 63 -5.21 -4.27 -5.34
CA ASP A 63 -6.44 -3.49 -5.33
C ASP A 63 -6.92 -3.30 -3.89
N VAL A 64 -6.81 -4.36 -3.08
CA VAL A 64 -7.09 -4.30 -1.64
C VAL A 64 -6.12 -3.37 -0.91
N PHE A 65 -4.83 -3.39 -1.26
CA PHE A 65 -3.86 -2.40 -0.75
C PHE A 65 -4.32 -0.98 -1.05
N ASN A 66 -4.68 -0.70 -2.31
CA ASN A 66 -5.13 0.63 -2.72
C ASN A 66 -6.38 1.05 -1.92
N ALA A 67 -7.35 0.15 -1.77
CA ALA A 67 -8.56 0.40 -1.00
C ALA A 67 -8.26 0.68 0.49
N GLY A 68 -7.36 -0.08 1.11
CA GLY A 68 -6.93 0.16 2.49
C GLY A 68 -6.22 1.49 2.67
N PHE A 69 -5.36 1.88 1.72
CA PHE A 69 -4.70 3.18 1.76
C PHE A 69 -5.71 4.34 1.64
N LEU A 70 -6.64 4.24 0.68
CA LEU A 70 -7.70 5.23 0.48
C LEU A 70 -8.64 5.32 1.69
N ALA A 71 -8.98 4.20 2.31
CA ALA A 71 -9.78 4.18 3.54
C ALA A 71 -9.08 4.95 4.67
N GLY A 72 -7.76 4.78 4.83
CA GLY A 72 -6.97 5.55 5.80
C GLY A 72 -7.03 7.05 5.55
N LEU A 73 -6.88 7.47 4.28
CA LEU A 73 -6.95 8.88 3.89
C LEU A 73 -8.34 9.48 4.14
N LEU A 74 -9.41 8.76 3.77
CA LEU A 74 -10.80 9.19 3.99
C LEU A 74 -11.18 9.28 5.47
N LEU A 75 -10.48 8.53 6.32
CA LEU A 75 -10.63 8.57 7.78
C LEU A 75 -9.64 9.54 8.45
N GLU A 76 -9.02 10.41 7.65
CA GLU A 76 -8.09 11.48 8.09
C GLU A 76 -6.95 10.93 8.97
N LYS A 77 -6.48 9.72 8.67
CA LYS A 77 -5.38 9.10 9.40
C LYS A 77 -4.02 9.63 8.93
N PRO A 78 -2.99 9.62 9.80
CA PRO A 78 -1.62 9.90 9.38
C PRO A 78 -1.18 8.99 8.23
N LEU A 79 -0.32 9.47 7.33
CA LEU A 79 0.13 8.71 6.16
C LEU A 79 0.79 7.37 6.54
N GLU A 80 1.50 7.31 7.66
CA GLU A 80 2.09 6.08 8.16
C GLU A 80 1.01 5.04 8.49
N LEU A 81 -0.06 5.46 9.15
CA LEU A 81 -1.18 4.58 9.45
C LEU A 81 -1.94 4.17 8.19
N CYS A 82 -2.05 5.05 7.18
CA CYS A 82 -2.60 4.69 5.87
C CYS A 82 -1.79 3.58 5.19
N ALA A 83 -0.45 3.67 5.24
CA ALA A 83 0.45 2.65 4.69
C ALA A 83 0.35 1.32 5.45
N LEU A 84 0.31 1.37 6.79
CA LEU A 84 0.14 0.19 7.64
C LEU A 84 -1.21 -0.48 7.40
N LEU A 85 -2.30 0.30 7.32
CA LEU A 85 -3.63 -0.19 7.02
C LEU A 85 -3.68 -0.88 5.66
N ALA A 86 -3.07 -0.28 4.64
CA ALA A 86 -2.97 -0.84 3.30
C ALA A 86 -2.22 -2.19 3.28
N ASN A 87 -1.10 -2.29 4.00
CA ASN A 87 -0.36 -3.54 4.14
C ASN A 87 -1.20 -4.62 4.85
N LYS A 88 -1.88 -4.28 5.95
CA LYS A 88 -2.73 -5.21 6.71
C LYS A 88 -3.92 -5.71 5.88
N ALA A 89 -4.56 -4.79 5.16
CA ALA A 89 -5.67 -5.08 4.27
C ALA A 89 -5.24 -6.08 3.18
N ALA A 90 -4.13 -5.79 2.51
CA ALA A 90 -3.57 -6.67 1.50
C ALA A 90 -3.19 -8.03 2.09
N ALA A 91 -2.51 -8.07 3.25
CA ALA A 91 -2.12 -9.30 3.92
C ALA A 91 -3.33 -10.20 4.24
N LEU A 92 -4.43 -9.61 4.74
CA LEU A 92 -5.66 -10.37 4.99
C LEU A 92 -6.21 -11.00 3.70
N SER A 93 -6.25 -10.23 2.61
CA SER A 93 -6.78 -10.74 1.33
C SER A 93 -5.98 -11.91 0.76
N LEU A 94 -4.69 -12.04 1.10
CA LEU A 94 -3.85 -13.15 0.66
C LEU A 94 -4.22 -14.50 1.29
N THR A 95 -4.96 -14.51 2.39
CA THR A 95 -5.20 -15.70 3.23
C THR A 95 -6.36 -16.58 2.76
N ALA A 96 -7.06 -16.22 1.68
CA ALA A 96 -8.14 -17.03 1.12
C ALA A 96 -8.32 -16.79 -0.38
N PRO A 97 -9.00 -17.71 -1.10
CA PRO A 97 -9.23 -17.57 -2.53
C PRO A 97 -10.09 -16.35 -2.90
N GLY A 98 -9.74 -15.70 -4.01
CA GLY A 98 -10.53 -14.64 -4.62
C GLY A 98 -10.80 -13.47 -3.67
N ARG A 99 -12.06 -13.29 -3.28
CA ARG A 99 -12.52 -12.14 -2.48
C ARG A 99 -13.03 -12.52 -1.08
N GLU A 100 -12.88 -13.78 -0.69
CA GLU A 100 -13.49 -14.33 0.53
C GLU A 100 -13.01 -13.62 1.81
N LYS A 101 -11.75 -13.14 1.81
CA LYS A 101 -11.14 -12.40 2.92
C LYS A 101 -10.86 -10.94 2.58
N TYR A 102 -11.68 -10.33 1.71
CA TYR A 102 -11.56 -8.89 1.52
C TYR A 102 -11.94 -8.16 2.82
N PRO A 103 -11.17 -7.12 3.20
CA PRO A 103 -11.44 -6.34 4.39
C PRO A 103 -12.85 -5.75 4.44
N ASP A 104 -13.47 -5.81 5.60
CA ASP A 104 -14.79 -5.26 5.87
C ASP A 104 -14.76 -4.22 7.01
N ARG A 105 -15.94 -3.82 7.48
CA ARG A 105 -16.07 -2.88 8.59
C ARG A 105 -15.43 -3.42 9.89
N ASP A 106 -15.57 -4.71 10.15
CA ASP A 106 -15.06 -5.34 11.37
C ASP A 106 -13.53 -5.44 11.35
N PHE A 107 -12.94 -5.62 10.17
CA PHE A 107 -11.51 -5.43 9.97
C PHE A 107 -11.09 -4.01 10.36
N LEU A 108 -11.72 -2.98 9.79
CA LEU A 108 -11.37 -1.58 10.08
C LEU A 108 -11.45 -1.24 11.57
N ALA A 109 -12.50 -1.71 12.25
CA ALA A 109 -12.69 -1.49 13.69
C ALA A 109 -11.63 -2.16 14.58
N ARG A 110 -10.93 -3.19 14.08
CA ARG A 110 -9.87 -3.89 14.81
C ARG A 110 -8.47 -3.31 14.59
N VAL A 111 -8.26 -2.63 13.46
CA VAL A 111 -6.93 -2.16 13.03
C VAL A 111 -6.73 -0.66 13.19
N LEU A 112 -7.79 0.10 13.48
CA LEU A 112 -7.80 1.54 13.74
C LEU A 112 -8.05 1.85 15.22
#